data_AF-A0A6B3C7R4-F1
#
_entry.id   AF-A0A6B3C7R4-F1
#
_cell.length_a   1.000
_cell.length_b   1.000
_cell.length_c   1.000
_cell.angle_alpha   90.00
_cell.angle_beta   90.00
_cell.angle_gamma   90.00
#
_symmetry.space_group_name_H-M   'P 1'
#
loop_
_entity.id
_entity.type
_entity.pdbx_description
1 polymer ?
#
loop_
_entity_poly.entity_id
_entity_poly.type
_entity_poly.pdbx_seq_one_letter_code
_entity_poly.pdbx_strand_id
1 'polypeptide(L)' 'MTTMNYAPHTTQAVAARATQLSKVYGQGETQVVALDNVSVDFAAGQFTAIMG' A
#
# COMPACT_ATOMS: atom_id res chain seq x y z
N MET A 1 -24.20 -24.07 13.50
CA MET A 1 -23.88 -23.52 12.16
C MET A 1 -24.36 -22.09 12.13
N THR A 2 -23.45 -21.12 12.27
CA THR A 2 -23.81 -19.70 12.18
C THR A 2 -22.82 -19.05 11.23
N THR A 3 -23.24 -18.85 9.99
CA THR A 3 -22.44 -18.22 8.94
C THR A 3 -22.47 -16.71 9.20
N MET A 4 -21.33 -16.11 9.54
CA MET A 4 -21.23 -14.65 9.57
C MET A 4 -21.25 -14.14 8.13
N ASN A 5 -22.35 -13.48 7.78
CA ASN A 5 -22.49 -12.74 6.53
C ASN A 5 -21.56 -11.53 6.56
N TYR A 6 -20.38 -11.64 5.95
CA TYR A 6 -19.49 -10.49 5.73
C TYR A 6 -20.17 -9.62 4.67
N ALA A 7 -20.76 -8.50 5.10
CA ALA A 7 -21.32 -7.53 4.18
C ALA A 7 -20.23 -7.12 3.18
N PRO A 8 -20.56 -6.93 1.88
CA PRO A 8 -19.57 -6.42 0.94
C PRO A 8 -19.10 -5.07 1.47
N HIS A 9 -17.80 -4.93 1.68
CA HIS A 9 -17.18 -3.61 1.74
C HIS A 9 -17.59 -2.93 0.44
N THR A 10 -18.46 -1.91 0.52
CA THR A 10 -18.65 -0.99 -0.61
C THR A 10 -17.24 -0.60 -1.03
N THR A 11 -16.81 -0.99 -2.23
CA THR A 11 -15.43 -0.80 -2.67
C THR A 11 -15.08 0.67 -2.45
N GLN A 12 -14.34 0.95 -1.38
CA GLN A 12 -13.98 2.33 -1.07
C GLN A 12 -13.14 2.79 -2.24
N ALA A 13 -13.51 3.95 -2.81
CA ALA A 13 -12.76 4.51 -3.91
C ALA A 13 -11.30 4.64 -3.49
N VAL A 14 -10.37 4.18 -4.33
CA VAL A 14 -8.94 4.32 -4.06
C VAL A 14 -8.56 5.75 -4.42
N ALA A 15 -8.03 6.49 -3.44
CA ALA A 15 -7.53 7.85 -3.66
C ALA A 15 -6.13 7.86 -4.26
N ALA A 16 -5.30 6.89 -3.88
CA ALA A 16 -3.95 6.71 -4.43
C ALA A 16 -3.54 5.24 -4.40
N ARG A 17 -2.77 4.81 -5.39
CA ARG A 17 -2.26 3.44 -5.54
C ARG A 17 -0.79 3.47 -5.93
N ALA A 18 -0.02 2.57 -5.33
CA ALA A 18 1.29 2.17 -5.82
C ALA A 18 1.26 0.68 -6.14
N THR A 19 1.77 0.30 -7.32
CA THR A 19 1.86 -1.10 -7.75
C THR A 19 3.33 -1.43 -7.97
N GLN A 20 3.84 -2.39 -7.20
CA GLN A 20 5.24 -2.87 -7.30
C GLN A 20 6.26 -1.73 -7.34
N LEU A 21 6.07 -0.73 -6.48
CA LEU A 21 6.94 0.44 -6.40
C LEU A 21 8.28 0.05 -5.80
N SER A 22 9.34 0.31 -6.55
CA SER A 22 10.72 0.22 -6.07
C SER A 22 11.39 1.57 -6.16
N LYS A 23 12.15 1.93 -5.12
CA LYS A 23 12.93 3.16 -5.07
C LYS A 23 14.34 2.85 -4.59
N VAL A 24 15.30 3.16 -5.44
CA VAL A 24 16.72 2.97 -5.18
C VAL A 24 17.40 4.34 -5.17
N TYR A 25 18.26 4.57 -4.18
CA TYR A 25 19.11 5.75 -4.07
C TYR A 25 20.58 5.36 -4.18
N GLY A 26 21.43 6.30 -4.60
CA GLY A 26 22.86 6.04 -4.80
C GLY A 26 23.14 5.19 -6.04
N GLN A 27 24.41 4.83 -6.22
CA GLN A 27 24.93 4.02 -7.33
C GLN A 27 26.16 3.24 -6.87
N GLY A 28 26.49 2.16 -7.59
CA GLY A 28 27.64 1.31 -7.28
C GLY A 28 27.56 0.76 -5.86
N GLU A 29 28.65 0.86 -5.10
CA GLU A 29 28.73 0.33 -3.73
C GLU A 29 27.89 1.11 -2.71
N THR A 30 27.43 2.32 -3.06
CA THR A 30 26.61 3.17 -2.16
C THR A 30 25.12 3.08 -2.46
N GLN A 31 24.71 2.08 -3.25
CA GLN A 31 23.32 1.88 -3.61
C GLN A 31 22.48 1.41 -2.40
N VAL A 32 21.31 2.01 -2.22
CA VAL A 32 20.33 1.67 -1.17
C VAL A 32 18.96 1.46 -1.80
N VAL A 33 18.37 0.28 -1.56
CA VAL A 33 16.96 0.01 -1.92
C VAL A 33 16.07 0.53 -0.78
N ALA A 34 15.53 1.73 -0.96
CA ALA A 34 14.67 2.36 0.04
C ALA A 34 13.23 1.83 0.02
N LEU A 35 12.75 1.40 -1.15
CA LEU A 35 11.49 0.68 -1.30
C LEU A 35 11.73 -0.50 -2.23
N ASP A 36 11.26 -1.68 -1.83
CA ASP A 36 11.40 -2.92 -2.61
C ASP A 36 10.01 -3.50 -2.91
N ASN A 37 9.58 -3.40 -4.18
CA ASN A 37 8.35 -3.99 -4.71
C ASN A 37 7.07 -3.70 -3.89
N VAL A 38 6.96 -2.51 -3.32
CA VAL A 38 5.85 -2.13 -2.45
C VAL A 38 4.56 -1.95 -3.25
N SER A 39 3.48 -2.63 -2.85
CA SER A 39 2.14 -2.44 -3.40
C SER A 39 1.17 -2.00 -2.30
N VAL A 40 0.47 -0.90 -2.50
CA VAL A 40 -0.44 -0.32 -1.49
C VAL A 40 -1.54 0.51 -2.14
N ASP A 41 -2.73 0.46 -1.56
CA ASP A 41 -3.87 1.32 -1.86
C ASP A 41 -4.21 2.18 -0.65
N PHE A 42 -4.42 3.48 -0.89
CA PHE A 42 -4.96 4.41 0.10
C PHE A 42 -6.43 4.68 -0.23
N ALA A 43 -7.33 4.35 0.69
CA ALA A 43 -8.76 4.57 0.51
C ALA A 43 -9.10 6.07 0.61
N ALA A 44 -10.05 6.52 -0.21
CA ALA A 44 -10.56 7.88 -0.18
C ALA A 44 -11.31 8.16 1.13
N GLY A 45 -11.05 9.32 1.72
CA GLY A 45 -11.66 9.74 2.98
C GLY A 45 -11.11 9.02 4.23
N GLN A 46 -10.10 8.17 4.08
CA GLN A 46 -9.42 7.53 5.21
C GLN A 46 -8.19 8.34 5.64
N PHE A 47 -8.03 8.50 6.95
CA PHE A 47 -6.78 8.97 7.53
C PHE A 47 -5.85 7.78 7.77
N THR A 48 -4.76 7.70 7.00
CA THR A 48 -3.82 6.58 7.05
C THR A 48 -2.49 7.05 7.62
N ALA A 49 -2.01 6.37 8.66
CA ALA A 49 -0.67 6.58 9.20
C ALA A 49 0.31 5.57 8.60
N ILE A 50 1.53 6.02 8.29
CA ILE A 50 2.65 5.16 7.91
C ILE A 50 3.62 5.17 9.09
N MET A 51 3.87 4.00 9.67
CA MET A 51 4.79 3.81 10.80
C MET A 51 5.91 2.89 10.34
N GLY A 52 7.15 3.28 10.64
CA GLY A 52 8.36 2.54 10.31
C GLY A 52 8.88 1.74 11.50
#